data_AF-A0A960UUS2-F1
#
_entry.id   AF-A0A960UUS2-F1
#
_cell.length_a   1.000
_cell.length_b   1.000
_cell.length_c   1.000
_cell.angle_alpha   90.00
_cell.angle_beta   90.00
_cell.angle_gamma   90.00
#
_symmetry.space_group_name_H-M   'P 1'
#
loop_
_entity.id
_entity.type
_entity.pdbx_description
1 polymer ?
#
loop_
_entity_poly.entity_id
_entity_poly.type
_entity_poly.pdbx_seq_one_letter_code
_entity_poly.pdbx_strand_id
1 'polypeptide(L)'
;MCSVCLIISAIVILVLGFLTYRIRSYYRWSLTTVQEKSAGLIHFYRSRIGGVFRGEEMGRISIECLAHYILMHCIVPLLYFGFFLRTDINFLGIVIGVAFSLQLLKQVYPGPQVPA
;
A
#
# COMPACT_ATOMS: atom_id res chain seq x y z
N MET A 1 -14.06 19.15 -12.50
CA MET A 1 -12.81 18.62 -11.92
C MET A 1 -13.07 17.45 -10.97
N CYS A 2 -14.00 17.53 -10.01
CA CYS A 2 -14.28 16.44 -9.06
C CYS A 2 -14.69 15.10 -9.71
N SER A 3 -15.50 15.12 -10.77
CA SER A 3 -15.92 13.88 -11.48
C SER A 3 -14.74 13.12 -12.08
N VAL A 4 -13.71 13.83 -12.57
CA VAL A 4 -12.49 13.23 -13.10
C VAL A 4 -11.68 12.59 -11.97
N CYS A 5 -11.54 13.25 -10.82
CA CYS A 5 -10.87 12.70 -9.65
C CYS A 5 -11.57 11.44 -9.10
N LEU A 6 -12.91 11.40 -9.11
CA LEU A 6 -13.68 10.23 -8.70
C LEU A 6 -13.50 9.06 -9.69
N ILE A 7 -13.51 9.33 -10.99
CA ILE A 7 -13.24 8.30 -12.02
C ILE A 7 -11.82 7.75 -11.86
N ILE A 8 -10.81 8.61 -11.69
CA ILE A 8 -9.43 8.18 -11.47
C ILE A 8 -9.34 7.37 -10.17
N SER A 9 -10.02 7.79 -9.09
CA SER A 9 -10.05 7.05 -7.83
C SER A 9 -10.65 5.66 -8.00
N ALA A 10 -11.76 5.52 -8.75
CA ALA A 10 -12.37 4.23 -9.04
C ALA A 10 -11.43 3.32 -9.83
N ILE A 11 -10.71 3.86 -10.82
CA ILE A 11 -9.70 3.11 -11.58
C ILE A 11 -8.55 2.67 -10.65
N VAL A 12 -8.07 3.55 -9.78
CA VAL A 12 -7.02 3.22 -8.79
C VAL A 12 -7.47 2.10 -7.84
N ILE A 13 -8.73 2.11 -7.38
CA ILE A 13 -9.29 1.02 -6.56
C ILE A 13 -9.26 -0.30 -7.33
N LEU A 14 -9.69 -0.31 -8.59
CA LEU A 14 -9.69 -1.52 -9.42
C LEU A 14 -8.27 -2.06 -9.62
N VAL A 15 -7.32 -1.18 -9.90
CA VAL A 15 -5.90 -1.57 -10.03
C VAL A 15 -5.34 -2.10 -8.72
N LEU A 16 -5.68 -1.50 -7.58
CA LEU A 16 -5.30 -2.00 -6.25
C LEU A 16 -5.87 -3.39 -5.99
N GLY A 17 -7.15 -3.62 -6.30
CA GLY A 17 -7.78 -4.93 -6.20
C GLY A 17 -7.09 -5.98 -7.06
N PHE A 18 -6.79 -5.63 -8.31
CA PHE A 18 -6.07 -6.50 -9.24
C PHE A 18 -4.65 -6.85 -8.76
N LEU A 19 -3.88 -5.86 -8.33
CA LEU A 19 -2.54 -6.06 -7.77
C LEU A 19 -2.57 -6.90 -6.49
N THR A 20 -3.54 -6.65 -5.61
CA THR A 20 -3.74 -7.46 -4.39
C THR A 20 -4.00 -8.93 -4.74
N TYR A 21 -4.89 -9.18 -5.72
CA TYR A 21 -5.17 -10.53 -6.20
C TYR A 21 -3.92 -11.19 -6.77
N ARG A 22 -3.17 -10.48 -7.61
CA ARG A 22 -1.93 -10.99 -8.21
C ARG A 22 -0.85 -11.31 -7.19
N ILE A 23 -0.59 -10.42 -6.23
CA ILE A 23 0.38 -10.65 -5.15
C ILE A 23 -0.03 -11.86 -4.30
N ARG A 24 -1.32 -11.96 -3.94
CA ARG A 24 -1.83 -13.08 -3.15
C ARG A 24 -1.76 -14.41 -3.91
N SER A 25 -2.08 -14.40 -5.20
CA SER A 25 -1.94 -15.58 -6.05
C SER A 25 -0.47 -15.98 -6.15
N TYR A 26 0.43 -15.02 -6.39
CA TYR A 26 1.85 -15.30 -6.45
C TYR A 26 2.39 -15.89 -5.14
N TYR A 27 2.02 -15.32 -3.99
CA TYR A 27 2.37 -15.86 -2.67
C TYR A 27 1.88 -17.30 -2.46
N ARG A 28 0.68 -17.63 -2.94
CA ARG A 28 0.14 -18.99 -2.82
C ARG A 28 0.89 -20.01 -3.67
N TRP A 29 1.30 -19.60 -4.87
CA TRP A 29 1.90 -20.47 -5.89
C TRP A 29 3.43 -20.46 -5.87
N SER A 30 4.06 -19.47 -5.25
CA SER A 30 5.52 -19.43 -5.13
C SER A 30 6.01 -20.54 -4.21
N LEU A 31 7.09 -21.21 -4.62
CA LEU A 31 7.90 -22.11 -3.80
C LEU A 31 8.76 -21.28 -2.82
N THR A 32 8.12 -20.46 -2.00
CA THR A 32 8.77 -19.74 -0.90
C THR A 32 9.13 -20.71 0.21
N THR A 33 10.15 -20.34 0.98
CA THR A 33 10.62 -21.18 2.10
C THR A 33 9.48 -21.40 3.11
N VAL A 34 9.52 -22.52 3.83
CA VAL A 34 8.51 -22.86 4.86
C VAL A 34 8.41 -21.73 5.90
N GLN A 35 9.51 -21.05 6.20
CA GLN A 35 9.57 -19.87 7.06
C GLN A 35 8.86 -18.64 6.49
N GLU A 36 8.96 -18.36 5.19
CA GLU A 36 8.19 -17.27 4.56
C GLU A 36 6.69 -17.57 4.55
N LYS A 37 6.32 -18.83 4.35
CA LYS A 37 4.92 -19.24 4.29
C LYS A 37 4.24 -19.26 5.67
N SER A 38 5.00 -19.54 6.73
CA SER A 38 4.53 -19.46 8.12
C SER A 38 4.48 -18.03 8.65
N ALA A 39 5.39 -17.15 8.20
CA ALA A 39 5.37 -15.71 8.54
C ALA A 39 4.24 -14.92 7.87
N GLY A 40 3.66 -15.48 6.79
CA GLY A 40 2.43 -14.96 6.18
C GLY A 40 2.65 -13.95 5.05
N LEU A 41 1.55 -13.57 4.41
CA LEU A 41 1.51 -12.69 3.23
C LEU A 41 2.15 -11.31 3.49
N ILE A 42 1.95 -10.75 4.68
CA ILE A 42 2.46 -9.43 5.06
C ILE A 42 4.00 -9.45 5.15
N HIS A 43 4.56 -10.51 5.73
CA HIS A 43 6.01 -10.67 5.80
C HIS A 43 6.63 -10.81 4.40
N PHE A 44 6.01 -11.61 3.53
CA PHE A 44 6.42 -11.73 2.13
C PHE A 44 6.38 -10.37 1.41
N TYR A 45 5.29 -9.62 1.55
CA TYR A 45 5.14 -8.29 0.95
C TYR A 45 6.21 -7.31 1.44
N ARG A 46 6.46 -7.26 2.76
CA ARG A 46 7.48 -6.40 3.38
C ARG A 46 8.89 -6.78 2.95
N SER A 47 9.20 -8.07 2.84
CA SER A 47 10.50 -8.58 2.36
C SER A 47 10.77 -8.09 0.93
N ARG A 48 9.80 -8.24 0.03
CA ARG A 48 9.94 -7.82 -1.38
C ARG A 48 10.09 -6.31 -1.54
N ILE A 49 9.34 -5.52 -0.77
CA ILE A 49 9.47 -4.06 -0.79
C ILE A 49 10.79 -3.62 -0.15
N GLY A 50 11.19 -4.26 0.95
CA GLY A 50 12.46 -3.98 1.62
C GLY A 50 13.66 -4.22 0.72
N GLY A 51 13.64 -5.29 -0.09
CA GLY A 51 14.67 -5.55 -1.10
C GLY A 51 14.76 -4.45 -2.16
N VAL A 52 13.61 -3.95 -2.63
CA VAL A 52 13.56 -2.84 -3.61
C VAL A 52 14.20 -1.57 -3.05
N PHE A 53 13.89 -1.20 -1.80
CA PHE A 53 14.50 -0.02 -1.16
C PHE A 53 15.98 -0.18 -0.86
N ARG A 54 16.47 -1.42 -0.76
CA ARG A 54 17.88 -1.75 -0.57
C ARG A 54 18.67 -1.84 -1.89
N GLY A 55 17.99 -1.69 -3.03
CA GLY A 55 18.62 -1.81 -4.35
C GLY A 55 18.95 -3.24 -4.76
N GLU A 56 18.33 -4.25 -4.14
CA GLU A 56 18.44 -5.65 -4.58
C GLU A 56 17.72 -5.85 -5.93
N GLU A 57 17.98 -6.99 -6.60
CA GLU A 57 17.38 -7.27 -7.91
C GLU A 57 15.85 -7.11 -7.91
N MET A 58 15.38 -6.21 -8.78
CA MET A 58 13.96 -5.91 -8.92
C MET A 58 13.28 -6.99 -9.77
N GLY A 59 12.89 -8.08 -9.11
CA GLY A 59 11.97 -9.05 -9.69
C GLY A 59 10.61 -8.43 -10.00
N ARG A 60 9.90 -8.96 -11.00
CA ARG A 60 8.56 -8.50 -11.42
C ARG A 60 7.57 -8.35 -10.26
N ILE A 61 7.60 -9.27 -9.29
CA ILE A 61 6.72 -9.24 -8.11
C ILE A 61 7.11 -8.12 -7.16
N SER A 62 8.40 -7.83 -7.02
CA SER A 62 8.87 -6.72 -6.19
C SER A 62 8.38 -5.37 -6.74
N ILE A 63 8.36 -5.22 -8.07
CA ILE A 63 7.78 -4.05 -8.75
C ILE A 63 6.26 -3.99 -8.55
N GLU A 64 5.54 -5.13 -8.68
CA GLU A 64 4.09 -5.19 -8.43
C GLU A 64 3.75 -4.83 -6.98
N CYS A 65 4.55 -5.27 -6.00
CA CYS A 65 4.41 -4.90 -4.59
C CYS A 65 4.71 -3.41 -4.37
N LEU A 66 5.74 -2.85 -5.00
CA LEU A 66 6.07 -1.43 -4.92
C LEU A 66 4.95 -0.56 -5.53
N ALA A 67 4.44 -0.93 -6.71
CA ALA A 67 3.34 -0.24 -7.35
C ALA A 67 2.11 -0.25 -6.46
N HIS A 68 1.77 -1.41 -5.88
CA HIS A 68 0.69 -1.55 -4.92
C HIS A 68 0.89 -0.66 -3.68
N TYR A 69 2.10 -0.61 -3.14
CA TYR A 69 2.45 0.24 -2.00
C TYR A 69 2.24 1.73 -2.31
N ILE A 70 2.73 2.20 -3.45
CA ILE A 70 2.58 3.59 -3.88
C ILE A 70 1.10 3.92 -4.12
N LEU A 71 0.37 3.05 -4.80
CA LEU A 71 -1.07 3.22 -5.07
C LEU A 71 -1.89 3.30 -3.77
N MET A 72 -1.56 2.49 -2.75
CA MET A 72 -2.20 2.56 -1.43
C MET A 72 -1.97 3.90 -0.72
N HIS A 73 -0.82 4.54 -0.96
CA HIS A 73 -0.54 5.86 -0.40
C HIS A 73 -1.15 7.00 -1.22
N CYS A 74 -1.32 6.80 -2.53
CA CYS A 74 -1.93 7.79 -3.43
C CYS A 74 -3.46 7.79 -3.37
N ILE A 75 -4.11 6.67 -3.05
CA ILE A 75 -5.57 6.59 -3.08
C ILE A 75 -6.25 7.42 -1.97
N VAL A 76 -5.63 7.51 -0.80
CA VAL A 76 -6.13 8.30 0.33
C VAL A 76 -6.26 9.79 -0.06
N PRO A 77 -5.21 10.46 -0.56
CA PRO A 77 -5.34 11.83 -1.03
C PRO A 77 -6.25 11.95 -2.28
N LEU A 78 -6.29 10.96 -3.17
CA LEU A 78 -7.15 11.01 -4.37
C LEU A 78 -8.66 10.98 -4.03
N LEU A 79 -9.07 10.05 -3.18
CA LEU A 79 -10.45 9.97 -2.68
C LEU A 79 -10.80 11.23 -1.91
N TYR A 80 -9.83 11.78 -1.17
CA TYR A 80 -9.99 13.04 -0.48
C TYR A 80 -10.28 14.20 -1.45
N PHE A 81 -9.45 14.44 -2.45
CA PHE A 81 -9.71 15.47 -3.47
C PHE A 81 -11.01 15.22 -4.25
N GLY A 82 -11.36 13.96 -4.55
CA GLY A 82 -12.56 13.60 -5.30
C GLY A 82 -13.86 13.86 -4.54
N PHE A 83 -13.92 13.52 -3.24
CA PHE A 83 -15.12 13.69 -2.41
C PHE A 83 -15.20 15.07 -1.75
N PHE A 84 -14.07 15.63 -1.30
CA PHE A 84 -14.07 16.73 -0.34
C PHE A 84 -13.91 18.13 -0.97
N LEU A 85 -13.56 18.27 -2.25
CA LEU A 85 -13.57 19.58 -2.95
C LEU A 85 -14.96 20.25 -3.02
N ARG A 86 -16.01 19.64 -2.47
CA ARG A 86 -17.39 20.14 -2.47
C ARG A 86 -17.83 20.83 -1.17
N THR A 87 -17.09 20.72 -0.06
CA THR A 87 -17.57 21.18 1.26
C THR A 87 -16.45 21.79 2.12
N ASP A 88 -16.63 23.01 2.64
CA ASP A 88 -15.65 23.78 3.43
C ASP A 88 -15.27 23.20 4.82
N ILE A 89 -15.57 21.94 5.11
CA ILE A 89 -15.35 21.30 6.43
C ILE A 89 -14.23 20.25 6.30
N ASN A 90 -12.99 20.69 6.07
CA ASN A 90 -11.97 19.86 5.41
C ASN A 90 -10.57 19.85 6.06
N PHE A 91 -10.43 20.20 7.33
CA PHE A 91 -9.13 20.01 8.01
C PHE A 91 -9.04 18.67 8.74
N LEU A 92 -10.15 18.24 9.35
CA LEU A 92 -10.19 17.05 10.21
C LEU A 92 -9.98 15.75 9.43
N GLY A 93 -10.55 15.64 8.23
CA GLY A 93 -10.37 14.47 7.36
C GLY A 93 -8.93 14.28 6.87
N ILE A 94 -8.21 15.39 6.59
CA ILE A 94 -6.78 15.35 6.23
C ILE A 94 -5.96 14.84 7.40
N VAL A 95 -6.17 15.39 8.59
CA VAL A 95 -5.44 14.98 9.81
C VAL A 95 -5.71 13.51 10.13
N ILE A 96 -6.95 13.04 10.02
CA ILE A 96 -7.30 11.64 10.26
C ILE A 96 -6.71 10.73 9.17
N GLY A 97 -6.81 11.09 7.89
CA GLY A 97 -6.26 10.30 6.79
C GLY A 97 -4.74 10.19 6.84
N VAL A 98 -4.04 11.29 7.14
CA VAL A 98 -2.59 11.29 7.38
C VAL A 98 -2.25 10.46 8.61
N ALA A 99 -3.00 10.59 9.70
CA ALA A 99 -2.80 9.78 10.90
C ALA A 99 -3.00 8.28 10.63
N PHE A 100 -4.00 7.91 9.82
CA PHE A 100 -4.27 6.52 9.44
C PHE A 100 -3.18 5.96 8.52
N SER A 101 -2.73 6.73 7.53
CA SER A 101 -1.59 6.37 6.68
C SER A 101 -0.31 6.21 7.49
N LEU A 102 -0.07 7.08 8.49
CA LEU A 102 1.06 6.96 9.41
C LEU A 102 0.94 5.74 10.34
N GLN A 103 -0.27 5.37 10.78
CA GLN A 103 -0.50 4.15 11.56
C GLN A 103 -0.25 2.89 10.71
N LEU A 104 -0.70 2.88 9.46
CA LEU A 104 -0.39 1.85 8.48
C LEU A 104 1.12 1.73 8.27
N LEU A 105 1.82 2.87 8.12
CA LEU A 105 3.27 2.90 8.01
C LEU A 105 3.96 2.33 9.27
N LYS A 106 3.46 2.65 10.48
CA LYS A 106 3.99 2.10 11.75
C LYS A 106 3.76 0.60 11.89
N GLN A 107 2.65 0.05 11.41
CA GLN A 107 2.41 -1.40 11.42
C GLN A 107 3.26 -2.13 10.38
N VAL A 108 3.47 -1.54 9.21
CA VAL A 108 4.28 -2.14 8.14
C VAL A 108 5.78 -1.97 8.42
N TYR A 109 6.19 -0.85 9.00
CA TYR A 109 7.56 -0.58 9.46
C TYR A 109 7.55 -0.11 10.93
N PRO A 110 7.44 -1.03 11.90
CA PRO A 110 7.80 -0.71 13.27
C PRO A 110 9.26 -0.29 13.27
N GLY A 111 9.56 0.90 13.80
CA GLY A 111 10.92 1.35 14.02
C GLY A 111 11.70 0.38 14.91
N PRO A 112 13.04 0.51 14.99
CA PRO A 112 13.84 -0.32 15.86
C PRO A 112 13.30 -0.23 17.29
N GLN A 113 12.97 -1.36 17.90
CA GLN A 113 12.66 -1.40 19.32
C GLN A 113 13.97 -1.10 20.04
N VAL A 114 14.13 0.13 20.53
CA VAL A 114 15.22 0.46 21.46
C VAL A 114 14.87 -0.28 22.75
N PRO A 115 15.66 -1.28 23.17
CA PRO A 115 15.44 -1.93 24.46
C PRO A 115 15.62 -0.87 25.55
N ALA A 116 14.61 -0.75 26.41
CA ALA A 116 14.68 0.01 27.65
C ALA A 116 15.53 -0.73 28.68
#